data_AF-A0A2V8UZL1-F1
#
_entry.id   AF-A0A2V8UZL1-F1
#
_cell.length_a   1.000
_cell.length_b   1.000
_cell.length_c   1.000
_cell.angle_alpha   90.00
_cell.angle_beta   90.00
_cell.angle_gamma   90.00
#
_symmetry.space_group_name_H-M   'P 1'
#
loop_
_entity.id
_entity.type
_entity.pdbx_description
1 polymer ?
#
loop_
_entity_poly.entity_id
_entity_poly.type
_entity_poly.pdbx_seq_one_letter_code
_entity_poly.pdbx_strand_id
1 'polypeptide(L)' 'MDERTTRHAGYGISQKKRKRIEESFGWLKTIALMRKVRHRGIHKVGWVFTFAAPAYNLVRMRNLLSPSVQSA' A
#
# COMPACT_ATOMS: atom_id res chain seq x y z
N MET A 1 -9.42 -17.90 -13.28
CA MET A 1 -7.96 -17.64 -13.14
C MET A 1 -7.27 -18.41 -14.24
N ASP A 2 -6.47 -17.75 -15.06
CA ASP A 2 -5.71 -18.45 -16.11
C ASP A 2 -4.61 -19.30 -15.48
N GLU A 3 -4.69 -20.63 -15.63
CA GLU A 3 -3.74 -21.58 -15.07
C GLU A 3 -2.34 -21.49 -15.69
N ARG A 4 -2.20 -20.93 -16.90
CA ARG A 4 -0.88 -20.83 -17.55
C ARG A 4 0.04 -19.88 -16.80
N THR A 5 -0.52 -18.79 -16.25
CA THR A 5 0.24 -17.76 -15.54
C THR A 5 0.50 -18.09 -14.06
N THR A 6 -0.30 -18.97 -13.44
CA THR A 6 -0.17 -19.34 -12.02
C THR A 6 0.86 -20.43 -11.75
N ARG A 7 1.30 -21.18 -12.77
CA ARG A 7 2.24 -22.33 -12.67
C ARG A 7 3.67 -21.95 -12.32
N HIS A 8 4.08 -20.71 -12.57
CA HIS A 8 5.46 -20.28 -12.31
C HIS A 8 5.61 -19.78 -10.88
N ALA A 9 6.66 -20.23 -10.17
CA ALA A 9 6.99 -19.74 -8.81
C ALA A 9 7.10 -18.20 -8.75
N GLY A 10 7.52 -17.56 -9.84
CA GLY A 10 7.57 -16.10 -9.99
C GLY A 10 6.21 -15.41 -9.87
N TYR A 11 5.11 -16.08 -10.23
CA TYR A 11 3.76 -15.54 -10.10
C TYR A 11 3.38 -15.33 -8.63
N GLY A 12 3.66 -16.32 -7.77
CA GLY A 12 3.40 -16.22 -6.33
C GLY A 12 4.18 -15.08 -5.67
N ILE A 13 5.43 -14.87 -6.10
CA ILE A 13 6.26 -13.75 -5.63
C ILE A 13 5.70 -12.41 -6.12
N SER A 14 5.29 -12.34 -7.38
CA SER A 14 4.69 -11.14 -7.98
C SER A 14 3.39 -10.76 -7.25
N GLN A 15 2.54 -11.72 -6.93
CA GLN A 15 1.29 -11.49 -6.18
C GLN A 15 1.56 -10.93 -4.77
N LYS A 16 2.53 -11.51 -4.04
CA LYS A 16 2.93 -11.00 -2.72
C LYS A 16 3.44 -9.55 -2.80
N LYS A 17 4.19 -9.19 -3.84
CA LYS A 17 4.70 -7.82 -4.05
C LYS A 17 3.58 -6.85 -4.44
N ARG A 18 2.69 -7.23 -5.36
CA ARG A 18 1.53 -6.42 -5.76
C ARG A 18 0.64 -6.09 -4.58
N LYS A 19 0.34 -7.09 -3.75
CA LYS A 19 -0.52 -6.89 -2.58
C LYS A 19 0.03 -5.82 -1.62
N ARG A 20 1.34 -5.83 -1.34
CA ARG A 20 1.98 -4.81 -0.48
C ARG A 20 1.85 -3.39 -1.05
N ILE A 21 2.01 -3.26 -2.37
CA ILE A 21 1.91 -1.97 -3.07
C ILE A 21 0.44 -1.50 -3.08
N GLU A 22 -0.49 -2.39 -3.42
CA GLU A 22 -1.92 -2.11 -3.46
C GLU A 22 -2.50 -1.70 -2.10
N GLU A 23 -2.06 -2.32 -1.01
CA GLU A 23 -2.43 -1.93 0.36
C GLU A 23 -2.05 -0.49 0.67
N SER A 24 -0.83 -0.10 0.29
CA SER A 24 -0.31 1.26 0.48
C SER A 24 -1.15 2.27 -0.30
N PHE A 25 -1.40 2.01 -1.59
CA PHE A 25 -2.25 2.87 -2.42
C PHE A 25 -3.72 2.88 -1.97
N GLY A 26 -4.23 1.77 -1.44
CA GLY A 26 -5.57 1.69 -0.87
C GLY A 26 -5.70 2.59 0.35
N TRP A 27 -4.74 2.52 1.29
CA TRP A 27 -4.71 3.37 2.48
C TRP A 27 -4.59 4.84 2.12
N LEU A 28 -3.70 5.19 1.19
CA LEU A 28 -3.53 6.55 0.68
C LEU A 28 -4.82 7.13 0.09
N LYS A 29 -5.58 6.33 -0.65
CA LYS A 29 -6.87 6.79 -1.23
C LYS A 29 -7.93 7.00 -0.16
N THR A 30 -7.99 6.15 0.86
CA THR A 30 -9.06 6.14 1.87
C THR A 30 -8.78 7.08 3.03
N ILE A 31 -7.59 7.03 3.62
CA ILE A 31 -7.23 7.78 4.83
C ILE A 31 -6.54 9.09 4.48
N ALA A 32 -5.61 9.09 3.52
CA ALA A 32 -4.93 10.32 3.09
C ALA A 32 -5.74 11.16 2.08
N LEU A 33 -7.02 10.85 1.88
CA LEU A 33 -7.97 11.59 1.03
C LEU A 33 -7.53 11.75 -0.45
N MET A 34 -6.61 10.91 -0.93
CA MET A 34 -6.09 11.00 -2.31
C MET A 34 -6.98 10.32 -3.36
N ARG A 35 -8.18 9.84 -2.99
CA ARG A 35 -9.16 9.33 -3.95
C ARG A 35 -9.73 10.44 -4.86
N LYS A 36 -9.93 11.65 -4.32
CA LYS A 36 -10.36 12.84 -5.06
C LYS A 36 -9.45 14.00 -4.65
N VAL A 37 -8.41 14.26 -5.43
CA VAL A 37 -7.42 15.30 -5.12
C VAL A 37 -8.09 16.68 -5.06
N ARG A 38 -7.87 17.38 -3.95
CA ARG A 38 -8.43 18.72 -3.71
C ARG A 38 -7.55 19.84 -4.27
N HIS A 39 -6.28 19.54 -4.53
CA HIS A 39 -5.30 20.52 -5.00
C HIS A 39 -5.16 20.48 -6.52
N ARG A 40 -5.05 21.67 -7.13
CA ARG A 40 -4.78 21.81 -8.56
C ARG A 40 -3.28 21.89 -8.82
N GLY A 41 -2.80 21.10 -9.78
CA GLY A 41 -1.42 21.08 -10.25
C GLY A 41 -0.60 19.91 -9.71
N ILE A 42 0.24 19.33 -10.58
CA ILE A 42 1.05 18.14 -10.29
C ILE A 42 2.01 18.34 -9.13
N HIS A 43 2.56 19.55 -8.97
CA HIS A 43 3.50 19.86 -7.90
C HIS A 43 2.84 19.77 -6.53
N LYS A 44 1.66 20.39 -6.35
CA LYS A 44 0.93 20.36 -5.08
C LYS A 44 0.45 18.95 -4.73
N VAL A 45 -0.07 18.23 -5.71
CA VAL A 45 -0.48 16.83 -5.52
C VAL A 45 0.73 15.94 -5.18
N GLY A 46 1.86 16.15 -5.87
CA GLY A 46 3.12 15.45 -5.61
C GLY A 46 3.63 15.67 -4.18
N TRP A 47 3.58 16.90 -3.68
CA TRP A 47 3.94 17.22 -2.29
C TRP A 47 3.07 16.46 -1.29
N VAL A 48 1.74 16.45 -1.48
CA VAL A 48 0.82 15.71 -0.61
C VAL A 48 1.09 14.20 -0.66
N PHE A 49 1.36 13.66 -1.85
CA PHE A 49 1.72 12.26 -2.02
C PHE A 49 3.02 11.90 -1.28
N THR A 50 4.07 12.70 -1.48
CA THR A 50 5.38 12.51 -0.83
C THR A 50 5.28 12.64 0.69
N PHE A 51 4.40 13.50 1.20
CA PHE A 51 4.13 13.61 2.63
C PHE A 51 3.34 12.41 3.18
N ALA A 52 2.35 11.91 2.44
CA ALA A 52 1.49 10.82 2.90
C ALA A 52 2.16 9.43 2.84
N ALA A 53 3.11 9.22 1.92
CA ALA A 53 3.85 7.96 1.79
C ALA A 53 4.62 7.53 3.07
N PRO A 54 5.45 8.38 3.71
CA PRO A 54 6.11 8.03 4.97
C PRO A 54 5.11 7.91 6.13
N ALA A 55 4.00 8.66 6.13
CA ALA A 55 2.96 8.50 7.14
C ALA A 55 2.35 7.08 7.11
N TYR A 56 2.13 6.51 5.91
CA TYR A 56 1.73 5.11 5.78
C TYR A 56 2.79 4.15 6.34
N ASN A 57 4.08 4.41 6.10
CA ASN A 57 5.15 3.57 6.65
C ASN A 57 5.12 3.56 8.18
N LEU A 58 4.86 4.70 8.84
CA LEU A 58 4.72 4.76 10.30
C LEU A 58 3.53 3.94 10.82
N VAL A 59 2.37 4.07 10.18
CA VAL A 59 1.18 3.27 10.51
C VAL A 59 1.45 1.78 10.31
N ARG A 60 2.19 1.42 9.26
CA ARG A 60 2.59 0.05 8.99
C ARG A 60 3.58 -0.47 10.03
N MET A 61 4.55 0.35 10.43
CA MET A 61 5.53 0.00 11.48
C MET A 61 4.83 -0.33 12.79
N ARG A 62 3.78 0.40 13.17
CA ARG A 62 2.96 0.03 14.34
C ARG A 62 2.54 -1.44 14.30
N ASN A 63 2.00 -1.92 13.19
CA ASN A 63 1.56 -3.31 13.06
C ASN A 63 2.71 -4.33 13.04
N LEU A 64 3.88 -3.92 12.54
CA LEU A 64 5.08 -4.78 12.50
C LEU A 64 5.78 -4.87 13.87
N LEU A 65 5.69 -3.80 14.68
CA LEU A 65 6.28 -3.72 16.01
C LEU A 65 5.33 -4.23 17.10
N SER A 66 4.02 -4.28 16.82
CA SER A 66 3.06 -4.95 17.69
C SER A 66 3.48 -6.42 17.83
N PRO A 67 3.69 -6.91 19.07
CA PRO A 67 3.89 -8.34 19.29
C PRO A 67 2.70 -9.07 18.68
N SER A 68 2.95 -10.21 18.02
CA SER A 68 1.87 -11.09 17.61
C SER A 68 1.09 -11.40 18.89
N VAL A 69 -0.15 -10.90 18.99
CA VAL A 69 -1.11 -11.44 19.94
C VAL A 69 -1.04 -12.94 19.73
N GLN A 70 -0.53 -13.67 20.73
CA GLN A 70 -0.55 -15.12 20.70
C GLN A 70 -2.03 -15.48 20.52
N SER A 71 -2.37 -15.96 19.32
CA SER A 71 -3.67 -16.54 19.07
C SER A 71 -3.79 -17.70 20.05
N ALA A 72 -4.64 -17.52 21.06
CA ALA A 72 -5.00 -18.56 22.01
C ALA A 72 -5.68 -19.72 21.27
#